data_AF-A0A7X6U9M6-F1
#
_entry.id   AF-A0A7X6U9M6-F1
#
_cell.length_a   1.000
_cell.length_b   1.000
_cell.length_c   1.000
_cell.angle_alpha   90.00
_cell.angle_beta   90.00
_cell.angle_gamma   90.00
#
_symmetry.space_group_name_H-M   'P 1'
#
loop_
_entity.id
_entity.type
_entity.pdbx_description
1 polymer ?
#
loop_
_entity_poly.entity_id
_entity_poly.type
_entity_poly.pdbx_seq_one_letter_code
_entity_poly.pdbx_strand_id
1 'polypeptide(L)' 'VSVIGFDGIQIGRYYNPTLTSVRQPQDEIARRSASLIIQNIKGINIGHSIVLDTEVVAGESVRTCS' A
#
# COMPACT_ATOMS: atom_id res chain seq x y z
N VAL A 1 19.05 10.85 -10.07
CA VAL A 1 17.89 9.95 -10.26
C VAL A 1 17.15 9.85 -8.94
N SER A 2 15.83 10.01 -8.96
CA SER A 2 14.94 9.87 -7.79
C SER A 2 14.20 8.54 -7.88
N VAL A 3 13.96 7.88 -6.74
CA VAL A 3 13.29 6.57 -6.66
C VAL A 3 12.17 6.60 -5.63
N ILE A 4 11.00 6.09 -5.99
CA ILE A 4 9.86 5.84 -5.08
C ILE A 4 9.55 4.34 -5.11
N GLY A 5 9.47 3.71 -3.93
CA GLY A 5 9.00 2.34 -3.77
C GLY A 5 7.48 2.26 -3.60
N PHE A 6 6.95 1.04 -3.68
CA PHE A 6 5.54 0.74 -3.41
C PHE A 6 5.44 -0.22 -2.21
N ASP A 7 4.27 -0.31 -1.57
CA ASP A 7 3.96 -1.10 -0.37
C ASP A 7 4.24 -0.42 0.98
N GLY A 8 5.31 0.35 1.11
CA GLY A 8 5.70 0.98 2.38
C GLY A 8 6.21 -0.01 3.43
N ILE A 9 6.79 -1.13 3.01
CA ILE A 9 7.33 -2.15 3.90
C ILE A 9 8.52 -1.64 4.74
N GLN A 10 8.64 -2.17 5.97
CA GLN A 10 9.61 -1.68 6.96
C GLN A 10 11.07 -1.73 6.48
N ILE A 11 11.42 -2.66 5.59
CA ILE A 11 12.79 -2.82 5.09
C ILE A 11 13.31 -1.57 4.36
N GLY A 12 12.42 -0.77 3.74
CA GLY A 12 12.79 0.46 3.04
C GLY A 12 13.44 1.51 3.94
N ARG A 13 13.25 1.42 5.27
CA ARG A 13 13.91 2.26 6.28
C ARG A 13 15.40 1.96 6.46
N TYR A 14 15.86 0.79 6.01
CA TYR A 14 17.26 0.37 6.13
C TYR A 14 18.02 0.50 4.81
N TYR A 15 17.38 1.02 3.75
CA TYR A 15 18.03 1.30 2.49
C TYR A 15 18.89 2.56 2.64
N ASN A 16 19.95 2.67 1.83
CA ASN A 16 20.81 3.85 1.78
C ASN A 16 20.85 4.36 0.34
N PRO A 17 20.16 5.47 0.00
CA PRO A 17 19.36 6.35 0.86
C PRO A 17 18.05 5.70 1.35
N THR A 18 17.48 6.23 2.44
CA THR A 18 16.18 5.78 2.95
C THR A 18 15.12 5.87 1.85
N LEU A 19 14.34 4.82 1.63
CA LEU A 19 13.41 4.76 0.50
C LEU A 19 12.13 5.56 0.79
N THR A 20 11.80 6.53 -0.07
CA THR A 20 10.45 7.12 -0.15
C THR A 20 9.50 6.07 -0.72
N SER A 21 8.34 5.84 -0.11
CA SER A 21 7.41 4.80 -0.57
C SER A 21 5.94 5.15 -0.36
N VAL A 22 5.08 4.69 -1.28
CA VAL A 22 3.63 4.66 -1.08
C VAL A 22 3.30 3.52 -0.10
N ARG A 23 2.82 3.86 1.10
CA ARG A 23 2.38 2.89 2.11
C ARG A 23 0.96 2.44 1.82
N GLN A 24 0.80 1.12 1.68
CA GLN A 24 -0.50 0.49 1.52
C GLN A 24 -1.10 0.11 2.89
N PRO A 25 -2.42 0.20 3.08
CA PRO A 25 -3.10 -0.23 4.30
C PRO A 25 -3.26 -1.76 4.34
N GLN A 26 -2.15 -2.49 4.43
CA GLN A 26 -2.09 -3.96 4.28
C GLN A 26 -3.06 -4.70 5.21
N ASP A 27 -3.18 -4.27 6.47
CA ASP A 27 -4.09 -4.87 7.44
C ASP A 27 -5.57 -4.70 7.07
N GLU A 28 -5.92 -3.56 6.46
CA GLU A 28 -7.28 -3.31 6.00
C GLU A 28 -7.59 -4.06 4.71
N ILE A 29 -6.63 -4.13 3.78
CA ILE A 29 -6.72 -4.97 2.59
C ILE A 29 -7.01 -6.42 3.01
N ALA A 30 -6.24 -6.97 3.95
CA ALA A 30 -6.40 -8.34 4.42
C ALA A 30 -7.78 -8.58 5.04
N ARG A 31 -8.20 -7.72 5.98
CA ARG A 31 -9.50 -7.85 6.65
C ARG A 31 -10.67 -7.73 5.68
N ARG A 32 -10.67 -6.73 4.80
CA ARG A 32 -11.76 -6.52 3.84
C ARG A 32 -11.81 -7.62 2.78
N SER A 33 -10.66 -8.09 2.31
CA SER A 33 -10.58 -9.20 1.35
C SER A 33 -11.16 -10.48 1.93
N ALA A 34 -10.77 -10.85 3.16
CA ALA A 34 -11.33 -12.03 3.83
C ALA A 34 -12.87 -11.92 3.99
N SER A 35 -13.36 -10.74 4.39
CA SER A 35 -14.80 -10.49 4.49
C SER A 35 -15.51 -10.61 3.15
N LEU A 36 -14.96 -10.02 2.08
CA LEU A 36 -15.53 -10.08 0.73
C LEU A 36 -15.60 -11.52 0.21
N ILE A 37 -14.54 -12.31 0.41
CA ILE A 37 -14.52 -13.73 0.02
C ILE A 37 -15.65 -14.50 0.71
N ILE A 38 -15.82 -14.33 2.02
CA ILE A 38 -16.91 -14.99 2.78
C ILE A 38 -18.28 -14.54 2.27
N GLN A 39 -18.46 -13.25 1.99
CA GLN A 39 -19.71 -12.72 1.43
C GLN A 39 -20.00 -13.29 0.04
N ASN A 40 -18.98 -13.44 -0.80
CA ASN A 40 -19.10 -14.02 -2.15
C ASN A 40 -19.51 -15.49 -2.10
N ILE A 41 -18.91 -16.28 -1.20
CA ILE A 41 -19.29 -17.69 -1.00
C ILE A 41 -20.77 -17.79 -0.59
N LYS A 42 -21.28 -16.84 0.19
CA LYS A 42 -22.68 -16.76 0.62
C LYS A 42 -23.62 -16.15 -0.44
N GLY A 43 -23.11 -15.71 -1.58
CA GLY A 43 -23.89 -15.05 -2.63
C GLY A 43 -24.38 -13.64 -2.26
N ILE A 44 -23.79 -12.99 -1.25
CA ILE A 44 -24.27 -11.71 -0.72
C ILE A 44 -23.73 -10.50 -1.51
N ASN A 45 -22.50 -10.57 -2.03
CA ASN A 45 -21.80 -9.37 -2.53
C ASN A 45 -20.99 -9.61 -3.83
N ILE A 46 -21.65 -10.20 -4.83
CA ILE A 46 -21.01 -10.61 -6.09
C ILE A 46 -20.56 -9.37 -6.89
N GLY A 47 -19.24 -9.22 -7.10
CA GLY A 47 -18.67 -8.24 -8.03
C GLY A 47 -18.35 -6.86 -7.43
N HIS A 48 -18.16 -6.74 -6.12
CA HIS A 48 -17.81 -5.47 -5.48
C HIS A 48 -16.30 -5.19 -5.49
N SER A 49 -15.90 -3.98 -5.90
CA SER A 49 -14.53 -3.44 -5.74
C SER A 49 -14.48 -2.45 -4.57
N ILE A 50 -13.46 -2.53 -3.72
CA ILE A 50 -13.23 -1.59 -2.62
C ILE A 50 -11.93 -0.84 -2.89
N VAL A 51 -11.99 0.48 -2.89
CA VAL A 51 -10.82 1.35 -2.96
C VAL A 51 -10.46 1.79 -1.54
N LEU A 52 -9.18 1.69 -1.19
CA LEU A 52 -8.65 2.08 0.11
C LEU A 52 -7.62 3.18 -0.07
N ASP A 53 -7.56 4.08 0.91
CA ASP A 53 -6.61 5.19 0.90
C ASP A 53 -5.17 4.70 1.08
N THR A 54 -4.24 5.41 0.45
CA THR A 54 -2.79 5.18 0.59
C THR A 54 -2.11 6.50 0.92
N GLU A 55 -0.88 6.44 1.41
CA GLU A 55 -0.12 7.64 1.74
C GLU A 55 1.33 7.53 1.26
N VAL A 56 1.94 8.67 0.96
CA VAL A 56 3.37 8.72 0.63
C VAL A 56 4.16 8.95 1.91
N VAL A 57 5.03 8.01 2.24
CA VAL A 57 6.00 8.12 3.33
C VAL A 57 7.32 8.60 2.75
N ALA A 58 7.75 9.79 3.17
CA ALA A 58 8.98 10.40 2.71
C ALA A 58 10.23 9.65 3.22
N GLY A 59 11.20 9.47 2.32
CA GLY A 59 12.56 9.07 2.61
C GLY A 59 13.56 10.03 1.95
N GLU A 60 14.78 9.59 1.73
CA GLU A 60 15.88 10.38 1.17
C GLU A 60 16.13 10.06 -0.33
N SER A 61 15.42 9.07 -0.87
CA SER A 61 15.58 8.60 -2.25
C SER A 61 14.97 9.51 -3.32
N VAL A 62 14.25 10.57 -2.93
CA VAL A 62 13.61 11.55 -3.83
C VAL A 62 14.23 12.92 -3.63
N ARG A 63 14.56 13.60 -4.72
CA ARG A 63 15.04 14.99 -4.72
C ARG A 63 14.09 15.88 -5.54
N THR A 64 14.00 17.14 -5.12
CA THR A 64 13.37 18.20 -5.92
C THR A 64 14.28 18.53 -7.10
N CYS A 65 13.70 18.67 -8.30
CA CYS A 65 14.41 19.27 -9.43
C CYS A 65 14.36 20.80 -9.28
N SER A 66 15.54 21.41 -9.24
CA SER A 66 15.77 22.85 -9.33
C SER A 66 16.33 23.21 -10.69
#